data_AF-A0A3N5KJD7-F1
#
_entry.id   AF-A0A3N5KJD7-F1
#
_cell.length_a   1.000
_cell.length_b   1.000
_cell.length_c   1.000
_cell.angle_alpha   90.00
_cell.angle_beta   90.00
_cell.angle_gamma   90.00
#
_symmetry.space_group_name_H-M   'P 1'
#
loop_
_entity.id
_entity.type
_entity.pdbx_description
1 polymer ?
#
loop_
_entity_poly.entity_id
_entity_poly.type
_entity_poly.pdbx_seq_one_letter_code
_entity_poly.pdbx_strand_id
1 'polypeptide(L)'
;MKTQAVVLSLIFFAVVVLLQASTKAQGIRKWTNIPYATLSDAQKLDIYTSDNDDVKFPVIVYIHGGPSFNSKENINTVFGFLDKHLKK
;
A
#
# COMPACT_ATOMS: atom_id res chain seq x y z
N MET A 1 -36.79 -5.35 41.73
CA MET A 1 -36.08 -4.25 41.02
C MET A 1 -34.63 -4.60 40.63
N LYS A 2 -33.87 -5.38 41.42
CA LYS A 2 -32.47 -5.70 41.12
C LYS A 2 -32.27 -6.60 39.88
N THR A 3 -33.18 -7.55 39.64
CA THR A 3 -33.08 -8.51 38.51
C THR A 3 -33.26 -7.86 37.14
N GLN A 4 -34.18 -6.89 37.03
CA GLN A 4 -34.43 -6.14 35.79
C GLN A 4 -33.22 -5.29 35.39
N ALA A 5 -32.54 -4.67 36.36
CA ALA A 5 -31.35 -3.86 36.12
C ALA A 5 -30.14 -4.71 35.64
N VAL A 6 -29.99 -5.93 36.18
CA VAL A 6 -28.94 -6.87 35.74
C VAL A 6 -29.19 -7.35 34.31
N VAL A 7 -30.44 -7.68 33.96
CA VAL A 7 -30.79 -8.12 32.61
C VAL A 7 -30.56 -7.00 31.58
N LEU A 8 -30.97 -5.76 31.88
CA LEU A 8 -30.70 -4.61 31.01
C LEU A 8 -29.20 -4.37 30.83
N SER A 9 -28.42 -4.50 31.90
CA SER A 9 -26.96 -4.31 31.87
C SER A 9 -26.27 -5.37 31.03
N LEU A 10 -26.71 -6.64 31.11
CA LEU A 10 -26.18 -7.73 30.29
C LEU A 10 -26.53 -7.56 28.81
N ILE A 11 -27.77 -7.14 28.50
CA ILE A 11 -28.18 -6.85 27.11
C ILE A 11 -27.37 -5.69 26.56
N PHE A 12 -27.22 -4.60 27.33
CA PHE A 12 -26.40 -3.45 26.92
C PHE A 12 -24.94 -3.85 26.67
N PHE A 13 -24.36 -4.65 27.57
CA PHE A 13 -23.00 -5.15 27.40
C PHE A 13 -22.86 -6.03 26.15
N ALA A 14 -23.81 -6.94 25.91
CA ALA A 14 -23.81 -7.78 24.71
C ALA A 14 -23.95 -6.95 23.41
N VAL A 15 -24.80 -5.92 23.41
CA VAL A 15 -24.97 -5.01 22.27
C VAL A 15 -23.68 -4.20 22.02
N VAL A 16 -23.03 -3.69 23.06
CA VAL A 16 -21.76 -2.97 22.95
C VAL A 16 -20.65 -3.87 22.41
N VAL A 17 -20.56 -5.11 22.89
CA VAL A 17 -19.58 -6.11 22.39
C VAL A 17 -19.85 -6.45 20.92
N LEU A 18 -21.11 -6.59 20.50
CA LEU A 18 -21.46 -6.82 19.09
C LEU A 18 -21.08 -5.63 18.20
N LEU A 19 -21.30 -4.40 18.66
CA LEU A 19 -20.95 -3.18 17.92
C LEU A 19 -19.44 -3.04 17.71
N GLN A 20 -18.62 -3.43 18.69
CA GLN A 20 -17.16 -3.39 18.60
C GLN A 20 -16.58 -4.42 17.62
N ALA A 21 -17.26 -5.55 17.39
CA ALA A 21 -16.80 -6.59 16.47
C ALA A 21 -16.85 -6.15 14.99
N SER A 22 -17.65 -5.13 14.65
CA SER A 22 -17.85 -4.67 13.27
C SER A 22 -16.77 -3.70 12.76
N THR A 23 -15.88 -3.20 13.62
CA THR A 23 -14.86 -2.21 13.23
C THR A 23 -13.46 -2.79 13.33
N LYS A 24 -13.16 -3.84 12.56
CA LYS A 24 -11.76 -4.17 12.29
C LYS A 24 -11.20 -3.07 11.39
N ALA A 25 -10.29 -2.25 11.92
CA ALA A 25 -9.57 -1.29 11.11
C ALA A 25 -8.88 -2.06 9.97
N GLN A 26 -9.16 -1.69 8.71
CA GLN A 26 -8.47 -2.30 7.58
C GLN A 26 -7.02 -1.83 7.61
N GLY A 27 -6.11 -2.74 7.95
CA GLY A 27 -4.69 -2.49 7.90
C GLY A 27 -4.15 -2.64 6.48
N ILE A 28 -2.95 -2.08 6.27
CA ILE A 28 -2.16 -2.34 5.06
C ILE A 28 -1.22 -3.49 5.37
N ARG A 29 -1.37 -4.58 4.62
CA ARG A 29 -0.41 -5.66 4.56
C ARG A 29 0.76 -5.25 3.69
N LYS A 30 1.98 -5.53 4.17
CA LYS A 30 3.21 -5.23 3.47
C LYS A 30 4.13 -6.44 3.41
N TRP A 31 4.67 -6.73 2.24
CA TRP A 31 5.82 -7.60 2.07
C TRP A 31 6.96 -6.81 1.45
N THR A 32 8.16 -6.93 2.01
CA THR A 32 9.34 -6.19 1.54
C THR A 32 10.39 -7.11 0.95
N ASN A 33 11.19 -6.55 0.04
CA ASN A 33 12.39 -7.20 -0.48
C ASN A 33 12.12 -8.58 -1.11
N ILE A 34 10.95 -8.80 -1.70
CA ILE A 34 10.63 -10.07 -2.36
C ILE A 34 11.46 -10.16 -3.64
N PRO A 35 12.35 -11.16 -3.79
CA PRO A 35 13.07 -11.35 -5.03
C PRO A 35 12.11 -11.73 -6.15
N TYR A 36 12.11 -10.98 -7.25
CA TYR A 36 11.33 -11.30 -8.45
C TYR A 36 12.15 -12.00 -9.54
N ALA A 37 13.49 -11.99 -9.41
CA ALA A 37 14.43 -12.66 -10.28
C ALA A 37 15.71 -13.05 -9.52
N THR A 38 16.57 -13.85 -10.16
CA THR A 38 17.75 -14.46 -9.54
C THR A 38 19.08 -13.92 -10.05
N LEU A 39 19.07 -12.91 -10.92
CA LEU A 39 20.29 -12.40 -11.58
C LEU A 39 21.05 -11.38 -10.72
N SER A 40 20.36 -10.60 -9.89
CA SER A 40 20.97 -9.56 -9.07
C SER A 40 20.19 -9.31 -7.78
N ASP A 41 20.89 -8.94 -6.71
CA ASP A 41 20.30 -8.54 -5.43
C ASP A 41 19.37 -7.32 -5.53
N ALA A 42 19.52 -6.51 -6.58
CA ALA A 42 18.64 -5.36 -6.84
C ALA A 42 17.25 -5.77 -7.36
N GLN A 43 17.06 -7.03 -7.76
CA GLN A 43 15.81 -7.52 -8.35
C GLN A 43 14.80 -7.92 -7.27
N LYS A 44 14.42 -6.94 -6.45
CA LYS A 44 13.45 -7.11 -5.37
C LYS A 44 12.32 -6.09 -5.49
N LEU A 45 11.16 -6.45 -4.97
CA LEU A 45 9.98 -5.57 -4.93
C LEU A 45 9.33 -5.58 -3.55
N ASP A 46 8.57 -4.52 -3.30
CA ASP A 46 7.68 -4.41 -2.16
C ASP A 46 6.23 -4.52 -2.66
N ILE A 47 5.39 -5.25 -1.92
CA ILE A 47 3.95 -5.38 -2.21
C ILE A 47 3.19 -4.77 -1.04
N TYR A 48 2.23 -3.89 -1.37
CA TYR A 48 1.32 -3.26 -0.42
C TYR A 48 -0.11 -3.62 -0.84
N THR A 49 -0.90 -4.17 0.08
CA THR A 49 -2.31 -4.50 -0.16
C THR A 49 -3.13 -4.27 1.11
N SER A 50 -4.46 -4.22 1.00
CA SER A 50 -5.34 -4.24 2.16
C SER A 50 -5.33 -5.62 2.82
N ASP A 51 -5.57 -5.68 4.13
CA ASP A 51 -5.80 -6.94 4.86
C ASP A 51 -7.12 -7.64 4.48
N ASN A 52 -7.92 -7.04 3.59
CA ASN A 52 -9.16 -7.62 3.08
C ASN A 52 -8.91 -8.50 1.84
N ASP A 53 -8.92 -9.82 2.05
CA ASP A 53 -8.67 -10.81 1.01
C ASP A 53 -9.91 -11.10 0.12
N ASP A 54 -11.10 -10.59 0.49
CA ASP A 54 -12.35 -10.81 -0.24
C ASP A 54 -12.52 -9.92 -1.49
N VAL A 55 -11.59 -8.99 -1.71
CA VAL A 55 -11.65 -7.98 -2.78
C VAL A 55 -10.45 -8.12 -3.72
N LYS A 56 -10.71 -8.17 -5.03
CA LYS A 56 -9.67 -8.09 -6.05
C LYS A 56 -9.36 -6.63 -6.38
N PHE A 57 -8.08 -6.27 -6.40
CA PHE A 57 -7.62 -4.91 -6.68
C PHE A 57 -6.92 -4.83 -8.04
N PRO A 58 -7.03 -3.70 -8.77
CA PRO A 58 -6.12 -3.42 -9.88
C PRO A 58 -4.69 -3.29 -9.35
N VAL A 59 -3.72 -3.81 -10.12
CA VAL A 59 -2.31 -3.72 -9.75
C VAL A 59 -1.71 -2.45 -10.36
N ILE A 60 -1.12 -1.61 -9.50
CA ILE A 60 -0.32 -0.46 -9.91
C ILE A 60 1.15 -0.81 -9.65
N VAL A 61 2.00 -0.65 -10.67
CA VAL A 61 3.44 -0.85 -10.56
C VAL A 61 4.15 0.49 -10.59
N TYR A 62 4.93 0.78 -9.56
CA TYR A 62 5.77 1.97 -9.47
C TYR A 62 7.24 1.60 -9.60
N ILE A 63 7.92 2.16 -10.60
CA ILE A 63 9.35 1.95 -10.84
C ILE A 63 10.02 3.31 -10.70
N HIS A 64 10.89 3.45 -9.71
CA HIS A 64 11.64 4.69 -9.52
C HIS A 64 12.78 4.81 -10.54
N GLY A 65 13.16 6.04 -10.87
CA GLY A 65 14.41 6.31 -11.58
C GLY A 65 15.63 5.97 -10.72
N GLY A 66 16.77 5.68 -11.35
CA GLY A 66 18.03 5.39 -10.66
C GLY A 66 19.11 6.44 -10.91
N PRO A 67 20.28 6.32 -10.26
CA PRO A 67 21.44 7.18 -10.52
C PRO A 67 21.82 7.28 -11.99
N SER A 68 21.65 6.19 -12.76
CA SER A 68 21.86 6.18 -14.21
C SER A 68 21.00 7.20 -14.94
N PHE A 69 19.78 7.47 -14.49
CA PHE A 69 18.91 8.49 -15.08
C PHE A 69 19.49 9.91 -14.89
N ASN A 70 20.17 10.14 -13.78
CA ASN A 70 20.79 11.42 -13.44
C ASN A 70 22.25 11.53 -13.90
N SER A 71 22.74 10.59 -14.72
CA SER A 71 24.09 10.68 -15.27
C SER A 71 24.21 11.94 -16.15
N LYS A 72 25.37 12.59 -16.11
CA LYS A 72 25.60 13.79 -16.93
C LYS A 72 25.39 13.51 -18.42
N GLU A 73 25.74 12.31 -18.87
CA GLU A 73 25.49 11.85 -20.23
C GLU A 73 23.99 11.79 -20.56
N ASN A 74 23.18 11.10 -19.76
CA ASN A 74 21.75 10.97 -20.01
C ASN A 74 21.01 12.31 -19.90
N ILE A 75 21.40 13.15 -18.93
CA ILE A 75 20.86 14.50 -18.80
C ILE A 75 21.16 15.33 -20.06
N ASN A 76 22.37 15.25 -20.60
CA ASN A 76 22.73 15.95 -21.83
C ASN A 76 21.93 15.44 -23.04
N THR A 77 21.65 14.13 -23.10
CA THR A 77 20.76 13.57 -24.14
C THR A 77 19.37 14.17 -24.07
N VAL A 78 18.79 14.25 -22.87
CA VAL A 78 17.47 14.87 -22.65
C VAL A 78 17.48 16.34 -23.06
N PHE A 79 18.46 17.12 -22.59
CA PHE A 79 18.55 18.53 -22.97
C PHE A 79 18.77 18.74 -24.46
N GLY A 80 19.61 17.92 -25.11
CA GLY A 80 19.81 17.99 -26.55
C GLY A 80 18.52 17.73 -27.34
N PHE A 81 17.69 16.79 -26.88
CA PHE A 81 16.37 16.55 -27.46
C PHE A 81 15.45 17.77 -27.30
N LEU A 82 15.35 18.32 -26.08
CA LEU A 82 14.48 19.46 -25.79
C LEU A 82 14.93 20.70 -26.59
N ASP A 83 16.23 20.95 -26.67
CA ASP A 83 16.80 22.06 -27.42
C ASP A 83 16.50 21.96 -28.91
N LYS A 84 16.59 20.75 -29.47
CA LYS A 84 16.32 20.51 -30.90
C LYS A 84 14.85 20.70 -31.28
N HIS A 85 13.92 20.42 -30.36
CA HIS A 85 12.50 20.29 -30.70
C HIS A 85 11.58 21.33 -30.05
N LEU A 86 12.01 21.96 -28.95
CA LEU A 86 11.17 22.85 -28.15
C LEU A 86 11.69 24.28 -28.06
N LYS A 87 12.98 24.52 -28.32
CA LYS A 87 13.48 25.90 -28.44
C LYS A 87 13.10 26.42 -29.83
N LYS A 88 12.22 27.43 -29.85
CA LYS A 88 11.91 28.22 -31.05
C LYS A 88 13.04 29.19 -31.34
#